data_AF-A0A511V8X7-F1
#
_entry.id   AF-A0A511V8X7-F1
#
_cell.length_a   1.000
_cell.length_b   1.000
_cell.length_c   1.000
_cell.angle_alpha   90.00
_cell.angle_beta   90.00
_cell.angle_gamma   90.00
#
_symmetry.space_group_name_H-M   'P 1'
#
loop_
_entity.id
_entity.type
_entity.pdbx_description
1 polymer ?
#
loop_
_entity_poly.entity_id
_entity_poly.type
_entity_poly.pdbx_seq_one_letter_code
_entity_poly.pdbx_strand_id
1 'polypeptide(L)'
;MKDEKVEKGKKQKDNQNIAATYEKAIKLLDRYVERTKDGTFKANIDEKTAKKLGIEADVFNTIMTSMNYVNEEIRKGNFVSDENKKVYLRGETTVQQSSTISATATVSGGVTKWGVGEWWGGTFYLNSTDTGRVAGYMSLNGATAEGLNYVIKQLLGRSLPFGVASFILGLGAGWLTSQNEGNGVKVTYMLGVPPVVWVSPQ
;
A
#
# COMPACT_ATOMS: atom_id res chain seq x y z
N MET A 1 -20.57 -24.43 -13.14
CA MET A 1 -21.29 -23.28 -12.54
C MET A 1 -21.38 -23.32 -11.01
N LYS A 2 -21.40 -24.49 -10.34
CA LYS A 2 -21.36 -24.57 -8.85
C LYS A 2 -19.93 -24.40 -8.29
N ASP A 3 -18.91 -24.92 -8.97
CA ASP A 3 -17.52 -24.92 -8.46
C ASP A 3 -16.87 -23.53 -8.49
N GLU A 4 -17.21 -22.73 -9.49
CA GLU A 4 -16.70 -21.36 -9.64
C GLU A 4 -17.18 -20.42 -8.51
N LYS A 5 -18.35 -20.69 -7.91
CA LYS A 5 -18.86 -19.95 -6.74
C LYS A 5 -18.16 -20.36 -5.44
N VAL A 6 -17.81 -21.64 -5.29
CA VAL A 6 -17.13 -22.17 -4.10
C VAL A 6 -15.68 -21.68 -4.06
N GLU A 7 -15.00 -21.65 -5.20
CA GLU A 7 -13.61 -21.16 -5.28
C GLU A 7 -13.50 -19.64 -5.06
N LYS A 8 -14.48 -18.86 -5.57
CA LYS A 8 -14.61 -17.42 -5.27
C LYS A 8 -14.89 -17.19 -3.77
N GLY A 9 -15.73 -18.00 -3.14
CA GLY A 9 -16.05 -17.88 -1.71
C GLY A 9 -14.89 -18.22 -0.75
N LYS A 10 -13.98 -19.13 -1.14
CA LYS A 10 -12.80 -19.49 -0.34
C LYS A 10 -11.70 -18.42 -0.42
N LYS A 11 -11.36 -17.97 -1.65
CA LYS A 11 -10.39 -16.89 -1.90
C LYS A 11 -10.80 -15.55 -1.27
N GLN A 12 -12.11 -15.28 -1.14
CA GLN A 12 -12.63 -14.05 -0.52
C GLN A 12 -12.43 -14.00 1.00
N LYS A 13 -12.60 -15.12 1.72
CA LYS A 13 -12.35 -15.21 3.16
C LYS A 13 -10.86 -15.10 3.51
N ASP A 14 -10.01 -15.71 2.69
CA ASP A 14 -8.57 -15.73 2.93
C ASP A 14 -7.96 -14.31 2.80
N ASN A 15 -8.40 -13.49 1.84
CA ASN A 15 -7.84 -12.15 1.63
C ASN A 15 -8.23 -11.10 2.69
N GLN A 16 -9.48 -11.11 3.17
CA GLN A 16 -9.91 -10.22 4.27
C GLN A 16 -9.17 -10.54 5.57
N ASN A 17 -8.92 -11.83 5.83
CA ASN A 17 -8.14 -12.25 6.99
C ASN A 17 -6.72 -11.69 6.96
N ILE A 18 -6.09 -11.60 5.78
CA ILE A 18 -4.70 -11.18 5.71
C ILE A 18 -4.55 -9.65 5.81
N ALA A 19 -5.40 -8.83 5.15
CA ALA A 19 -5.34 -7.37 5.33
C ALA A 19 -5.57 -6.96 6.80
N ALA A 20 -6.57 -7.59 7.46
CA ALA A 20 -6.81 -7.45 8.89
C ALA A 20 -5.61 -7.92 9.74
N THR A 21 -4.88 -8.94 9.28
CA THR A 21 -3.67 -9.45 9.94
C THR A 21 -2.54 -8.42 9.90
N TYR A 22 -2.26 -7.81 8.74
CA TYR A 22 -1.23 -6.78 8.62
C TYR A 22 -1.61 -5.50 9.38
N GLU A 23 -2.86 -5.05 9.30
CA GLU A 23 -3.31 -3.87 10.05
C GLU A 23 -3.17 -4.10 11.56
N LYS A 24 -3.59 -5.27 12.06
CA LYS A 24 -3.41 -5.65 13.45
C LYS A 24 -1.93 -5.71 13.83
N ALA A 25 -1.09 -6.32 12.99
CA ALA A 25 0.34 -6.42 13.23
C ALA A 25 1.00 -5.04 13.30
N ILE A 26 0.69 -4.13 12.38
CA ILE A 26 1.20 -2.75 12.38
C ILE A 26 0.78 -2.02 13.65
N LYS A 27 -0.48 -2.10 14.05
CA LYS A 27 -0.95 -1.47 15.31
C LYS A 27 -0.20 -2.03 16.53
N LEU A 28 0.06 -3.33 16.56
CA LEU A 28 0.81 -3.97 17.64
C LEU A 28 2.30 -3.59 17.64
N LEU A 29 2.88 -3.39 16.46
CA LEU A 29 4.28 -3.01 16.25
C LEU A 29 4.53 -1.52 16.47
N ASP A 30 3.54 -0.65 16.23
CA ASP A 30 3.74 0.80 16.24
C ASP A 30 4.38 1.30 17.55
N ARG A 31 3.95 0.77 18.70
CA ARG A 31 4.51 1.09 20.02
C ARG A 31 5.99 0.69 20.21
N TYR A 32 6.52 -0.17 19.36
CA TYR A 32 7.92 -0.59 19.37
C TYR A 32 8.76 0.16 18.32
N VAL A 33 8.15 0.99 17.48
CA VAL A 33 8.85 1.75 16.45
C VAL A 33 9.13 3.15 16.93
N GLU A 34 10.41 3.54 16.83
CA GLU A 34 10.90 4.86 17.21
C GLU A 34 11.58 5.52 16.02
N ARG A 35 11.44 6.85 15.94
CA ARG A 35 12.21 7.67 15.01
C ARG A 35 13.56 8.00 15.61
N THR A 36 14.61 7.79 14.85
CA THR A 36 15.99 8.11 15.24
C THR A 36 16.33 9.57 14.87
N LYS A 37 17.51 10.04 15.30
CA LYS A 37 17.96 11.42 15.05
C LYS A 37 18.17 11.74 13.57
N ASP A 38 18.51 10.74 12.75
CA ASP A 38 18.70 10.91 11.29
C ASP A 38 17.37 10.85 10.50
N GLY A 39 16.24 10.69 11.20
CA GLY A 39 14.91 10.59 10.62
C GLY A 39 14.50 9.18 10.23
N THR A 40 15.37 8.18 10.32
CA THR A 40 14.99 6.78 10.07
C THR A 40 14.16 6.21 11.23
N PHE A 41 13.58 5.03 11.00
CA PHE A 41 12.80 4.28 11.96
C PHE A 41 13.55 3.04 12.44
N LYS A 42 13.39 2.72 13.72
CA LYS A 42 13.92 1.50 14.32
C LYS A 42 12.81 0.80 15.08
N ALA A 43 12.61 -0.49 14.80
CA ALA A 43 11.77 -1.35 15.61
C ALA A 43 12.60 -1.94 16.76
N ASN A 44 12.25 -1.61 18.00
CA ASN A 44 12.84 -2.14 19.23
C ASN A 44 12.13 -3.44 19.66
N ILE A 45 12.00 -4.38 18.73
CA ILE A 45 11.36 -5.69 18.94
C ILE A 45 11.97 -6.72 17.99
N ASP A 46 12.13 -7.96 18.47
CA ASP A 46 12.58 -9.09 17.66
C ASP A 46 11.42 -9.99 17.19
N GLU A 47 11.67 -10.83 16.20
CA GLU A 47 10.66 -11.75 15.65
C GLU A 47 10.07 -12.68 16.71
N LYS A 48 10.90 -13.14 17.67
CA LYS A 48 10.45 -14.03 18.76
C LYS A 48 9.43 -13.34 19.66
N THR A 49 9.63 -12.07 19.96
CA THR A 49 8.70 -11.27 20.76
C THR A 49 7.47 -10.90 19.95
N ALA A 50 7.62 -10.57 18.66
CA ALA A 50 6.49 -10.35 17.76
C ALA A 50 5.57 -11.59 17.67
N LYS A 51 6.15 -12.79 17.64
CA LYS A 51 5.40 -14.05 17.68
C LYS A 51 4.57 -14.20 18.95
N LYS A 52 5.08 -13.77 20.11
CA LYS A 52 4.33 -13.76 21.38
C LYS A 52 3.14 -12.77 21.35
N LEU A 53 3.20 -11.75 20.50
CA LEU A 53 2.09 -10.81 20.26
C LEU A 53 1.06 -11.36 19.25
N GLY A 54 1.26 -12.58 18.73
CA GLY A 54 0.41 -13.18 17.71
C GLY A 54 0.67 -12.65 16.31
N ILE A 55 1.87 -12.14 16.04
CA ILE A 55 2.30 -11.73 14.70
C ILE A 55 3.09 -12.87 14.08
N GLU A 56 2.65 -13.36 12.93
CA GLU A 56 3.37 -14.40 12.19
C GLU A 56 4.71 -13.89 11.66
N ALA A 57 5.70 -14.77 11.56
CA ALA A 57 7.06 -14.41 11.13
C ALA A 57 7.07 -13.75 9.75
N ASP A 58 6.30 -14.28 8.80
CA ASP A 58 6.22 -13.74 7.43
C ASP A 58 5.63 -12.32 7.42
N VAL A 59 4.60 -12.08 8.24
CA VAL A 59 3.97 -10.75 8.39
C VAL A 59 4.96 -9.77 9.01
N PHE A 60 5.66 -10.18 10.08
CA PHE A 60 6.69 -9.38 10.72
C PHE A 60 7.81 -9.01 9.75
N ASN A 61 8.38 -10.00 9.07
CA ASN A 61 9.48 -9.82 8.13
C ASN A 61 9.09 -8.94 6.94
N THR A 62 7.85 -9.05 6.47
CA THR A 62 7.31 -8.20 5.42
C THR A 62 7.20 -6.73 5.87
N ILE A 63 6.67 -6.47 7.06
CA ILE A 63 6.57 -5.11 7.62
C ILE A 63 7.97 -4.51 7.86
N MET A 64 8.91 -5.31 8.37
CA MET A 64 10.30 -4.87 8.59
C MET A 64 11.02 -4.57 7.27
N THR A 65 10.78 -5.37 6.23
CA THR A 65 11.29 -5.11 4.87
C THR A 65 10.79 -3.76 4.37
N SER A 66 9.50 -3.48 4.58
CA SER A 66 8.92 -2.20 4.19
C SER A 66 9.51 -1.02 4.95
N MET A 67 9.65 -1.12 6.27
CA MET A 67 10.31 -0.09 7.08
C MET A 67 11.77 0.15 6.63
N ASN A 68 12.50 -0.91 6.28
CA ASN A 68 13.86 -0.79 5.76
C ASN A 68 13.90 -0.03 4.43
N TYR A 69 12.96 -0.29 3.52
CA TYR A 69 12.84 0.49 2.28
C TYR A 69 12.55 1.97 2.58
N VAL A 70 11.61 2.27 3.48
CA VAL A 70 11.35 3.65 3.93
C VAL A 70 12.63 4.31 4.44
N ASN A 71 13.39 3.61 5.28
CA ASN A 71 14.66 4.11 5.82
C ASN A 71 15.69 4.39 4.73
N GLU A 72 15.81 3.53 3.73
CA GLU A 72 16.70 3.76 2.59
C GLU A 72 16.32 5.02 1.81
N GLU A 73 15.04 5.24 1.56
CA GLU A 73 14.55 6.43 0.86
C GLU A 73 14.72 7.71 1.69
N ILE A 74 14.64 7.64 3.01
CA ILE A 74 15.00 8.73 3.92
C ILE A 74 16.50 9.04 3.81
N ARG A 75 17.36 8.02 3.85
CA ARG A 75 18.82 8.20 3.73
C ARG A 75 19.23 8.77 2.37
N LYS A 76 18.55 8.38 1.29
CA LYS A 76 18.73 8.96 -0.06
C LYS A 76 18.21 10.39 -0.17
N GLY A 77 17.43 10.85 0.82
CA GLY A 77 16.82 12.18 0.84
C GLY A 77 15.52 12.28 0.03
N ASN A 78 14.98 11.18 -0.47
CA ASN A 78 13.71 11.18 -1.20
C ASN A 78 12.53 11.43 -0.25
N PHE A 79 12.62 10.88 0.96
CA PHE A 79 11.61 11.03 2.01
C PHE A 79 12.13 11.83 3.20
N VAL A 80 11.20 12.42 3.95
CA VAL A 80 11.42 13.04 5.26
C VAL A 80 10.38 12.51 6.24
N SER A 81 10.71 12.46 7.52
CA SER A 81 9.80 11.96 8.56
C SER A 81 9.68 12.92 9.72
N ASP A 82 8.54 12.90 10.41
CA ASP A 82 8.26 13.70 11.60
C ASP A 82 8.28 12.86 12.89
N GLU A 83 8.16 13.55 14.03
CA GLU A 83 8.13 12.92 15.36
C GLU A 83 6.92 12.00 15.57
N ASN A 84 5.86 12.15 14.78
CA ASN A 84 4.66 11.31 14.81
C ASN A 84 4.75 10.08 13.90
N LYS A 85 5.95 9.75 13.42
CA LYS A 85 6.25 8.63 12.50
C LYS A 85 5.53 8.73 11.15
N LYS A 86 5.11 9.94 10.78
CA LYS A 86 4.65 10.24 9.44
C LYS A 86 5.84 10.38 8.52
N VAL A 87 5.63 10.00 7.27
CA VAL A 87 6.64 10.06 6.23
C VAL A 87 6.07 10.84 5.07
N TYR A 88 6.87 11.72 4.51
CA TYR A 88 6.50 12.63 3.46
C TYR A 88 7.51 12.55 2.34
N LEU A 89 7.09 12.95 1.15
CA LEU A 89 8.02 13.25 0.09
C LEU A 89 8.75 14.54 0.39
N ARG A 90 10.05 14.58 0.11
CA ARG A 90 10.81 15.82 0.25
C ARG A 90 10.19 16.90 -0.64
N GLY A 91 9.83 18.02 -0.02
CA GLY A 91 9.16 19.15 -0.69
C GLY A 91 7.63 19.14 -0.57
N GLU A 92 7.04 18.12 0.05
CA GLU A 92 5.61 18.06 0.35
C GLU A 92 5.39 17.90 1.86
N THR A 93 4.57 18.77 2.45
CA THR A 93 4.30 18.76 3.89
C THR A 93 2.92 18.18 4.25
N THR A 94 2.12 17.80 3.24
CA THR A 94 0.72 17.43 3.46
C THR A 94 0.50 15.96 3.14
N VAL A 95 0.37 15.13 4.17
CA VAL A 95 -0.04 13.72 4.05
C VAL A 95 -1.43 13.59 4.66
N GLN A 96 -2.37 13.04 3.88
CA GLN A 96 -3.65 12.61 4.42
C GLN A 96 -3.44 11.37 5.28
N GLN A 97 -3.93 11.42 6.51
CA GLN A 97 -3.92 10.29 7.45
C GLN A 97 -4.65 9.08 6.84
N SER A 98 -4.04 7.90 6.93
CA SER A 98 -4.72 6.62 6.74
C SER A 98 -4.10 5.55 7.61
N SER A 99 -4.68 5.29 8.77
CA SER A 99 -4.23 4.29 9.74
C SER A 99 -4.80 2.89 9.47
N THR A 100 -4.93 2.49 8.21
CA THR A 100 -5.56 1.21 7.83
C THR A 100 -4.86 0.70 6.56
N ILE A 101 -4.33 -0.53 6.57
CA ILE A 101 -4.07 -1.26 5.32
C ILE A 101 -5.44 -1.64 4.79
N SER A 102 -6.02 -0.72 4.05
CA SER A 102 -7.26 -0.94 3.35
C SER A 102 -7.16 -0.26 2.01
N ALA A 103 -7.76 -0.91 1.03
CA ALA A 103 -8.05 -0.29 -0.22
C ALA A 103 -9.57 -0.08 -0.23
N THR A 104 -9.99 1.17 -0.10
CA THR A 104 -11.39 1.54 0.17
C THR A 104 -11.93 2.38 -0.97
N ALA A 105 -13.16 2.10 -1.39
CA ALA A 105 -13.95 2.95 -2.27
C ALA A 105 -14.50 4.15 -1.47
N THR A 106 -13.76 5.25 -1.33
CA THR A 106 -14.34 6.52 -0.85
C THR A 106 -13.40 7.70 -1.09
N VAL A 107 -13.79 8.71 -1.89
CA VAL A 107 -14.37 10.02 -1.49
C VAL A 107 -15.02 10.67 -2.73
N SER A 108 -16.15 11.37 -2.57
CA SER A 108 -16.76 12.20 -3.61
C SER A 108 -15.84 13.35 -4.03
N GLY A 109 -15.16 13.18 -5.15
CA GLY A 109 -14.37 14.21 -5.83
C GLY A 109 -12.95 14.42 -5.30
N GLY A 110 -11.99 14.58 -6.21
CA GLY A 110 -10.79 15.39 -5.94
C GLY A 110 -9.43 14.67 -5.93
N VAL A 111 -8.79 14.68 -7.12
CA VAL A 111 -7.34 14.60 -7.38
C VAL A 111 -6.66 13.24 -7.21
N THR A 112 -5.97 12.82 -8.27
CA THR A 112 -5.03 11.68 -8.25
C THR A 112 -3.75 12.10 -7.56
N LYS A 113 -3.37 11.39 -6.51
CA LYS A 113 -2.22 11.75 -5.67
C LYS A 113 -1.56 10.52 -5.09
N TRP A 114 -0.29 10.69 -4.78
CA TRP A 114 0.51 9.67 -4.12
C TRP A 114 1.17 10.30 -2.90
N GLY A 115 1.14 9.57 -1.79
CA GLY A 115 1.81 9.96 -0.56
C GLY A 115 2.49 8.76 0.07
N VAL A 116 3.66 9.02 0.67
CA VAL A 116 4.13 8.18 1.76
C VAL A 116 3.28 8.58 2.98
N GLY A 117 2.90 7.61 3.80
CA GLY A 117 1.91 7.83 4.87
C GLY A 117 2.52 7.68 6.24
N GLU A 118 3.30 6.61 6.40
CA GLU A 118 3.70 6.06 7.68
C GLU A 118 5.08 5.39 7.57
N TRP A 119 5.69 5.09 8.71
CA TRP A 119 6.98 4.39 8.80
C TRP A 119 7.04 3.03 8.09
N TRP A 120 5.89 2.43 7.79
CA TRP A 120 5.76 1.11 7.17
C TRP A 120 5.25 1.15 5.72
N GLY A 121 4.90 2.32 5.16
CA GLY A 121 4.30 2.36 3.83
C GLY A 121 3.57 3.65 3.49
N GLY A 122 2.62 3.56 2.57
CA GLY A 122 1.93 4.73 2.06
C GLY A 122 0.60 4.46 1.41
N THR A 123 0.05 5.53 0.84
CA THR A 123 -1.26 5.50 0.21
C THR A 123 -1.22 6.14 -1.16
N PHE A 124 -1.89 5.50 -2.10
CA PHE A 124 -2.05 5.95 -3.46
C PHE A 124 -3.54 6.16 -3.71
N TYR A 125 -3.87 7.27 -4.36
CA TYR A 125 -5.24 7.68 -4.61
C TYR A 125 -5.41 7.94 -6.11
N LEU A 126 -6.40 7.31 -6.70
CA LEU A 126 -6.88 7.56 -8.05
C LEU A 126 -8.28 8.15 -7.96
N ASN A 127 -8.52 9.27 -8.64
CA ASN A 127 -9.89 9.71 -8.87
C ASN A 127 -10.61 8.75 -9.85
N SER A 128 -11.93 8.84 -9.98
CA SER A 128 -12.70 7.89 -10.78
C SER A 128 -12.27 7.77 -12.24
N THR A 129 -11.94 8.91 -12.87
CA THR A 129 -11.47 8.96 -14.27
C THR A 129 -10.12 8.27 -14.42
N ASP A 130 -9.19 8.56 -13.51
CA ASP A 130 -7.84 8.01 -13.55
C ASP A 130 -7.80 6.54 -13.13
N THR A 131 -8.71 6.11 -12.23
CA THR A 131 -8.96 4.68 -11.98
C THR A 131 -9.37 3.98 -13.26
N GLY A 132 -10.29 4.56 -14.05
CA GLY A 132 -10.69 4.00 -15.34
C GLY A 132 -9.53 3.90 -16.34
N ARG A 133 -8.64 4.91 -16.38
CA ARG A 133 -7.44 4.89 -17.24
C ARG A 133 -6.45 3.80 -16.83
N VAL A 134 -6.18 3.68 -15.53
CA VAL A 134 -5.29 2.65 -14.98
C VAL A 134 -5.86 1.26 -15.23
N ALA A 135 -7.14 1.04 -14.92
CA ALA A 135 -7.81 -0.23 -15.17
C ALA A 135 -7.83 -0.57 -16.67
N GLY A 136 -8.10 0.40 -17.53
CA GLY A 136 -8.08 0.23 -18.99
C GLY A 136 -6.72 -0.20 -19.51
N TYR A 137 -5.63 0.42 -19.03
CA TYR A 137 -4.27 -0.04 -19.36
C TYR A 137 -4.03 -1.48 -18.90
N MET A 138 -4.46 -1.82 -17.68
CA MET A 138 -4.28 -3.16 -17.12
C MET A 138 -5.11 -4.24 -17.83
N SER A 139 -6.18 -3.85 -18.54
CA SER A 139 -6.97 -4.75 -19.39
C SER A 139 -6.35 -5.03 -20.76
N LEU A 140 -5.26 -4.33 -21.13
CA LEU A 140 -4.54 -4.61 -22.37
C LEU A 140 -3.71 -5.89 -22.24
N ASN A 141 -3.73 -6.72 -23.29
CA ASN A 141 -2.84 -7.88 -23.36
C ASN A 141 -1.38 -7.41 -23.32
N GLY A 142 -0.62 -7.84 -22.31
CA GLY A 142 0.79 -7.48 -22.13
C GLY A 142 1.04 -6.27 -21.21
N ALA A 143 0.05 -5.84 -20.42
CA ALA A 143 0.27 -4.81 -19.40
C ALA A 143 1.42 -5.20 -18.45
N THR A 144 2.48 -4.39 -18.42
CA THR A 144 3.63 -4.57 -17.51
C THR A 144 3.63 -3.52 -16.39
N ALA A 145 4.37 -3.81 -15.32
CA ALA A 145 4.53 -2.88 -14.20
C ALA A 145 5.25 -1.59 -14.63
N GLU A 146 6.19 -1.69 -15.57
CA GLU A 146 6.91 -0.53 -16.11
C GLU A 146 5.98 0.39 -16.90
N GLY A 147 5.16 -0.18 -17.80
CA GLY A 147 4.19 0.62 -18.54
C GLY A 147 3.09 1.17 -17.63
N LEU A 148 2.71 0.47 -16.57
CA LEU A 148 1.80 1.01 -15.56
C LEU A 148 2.43 2.18 -14.80
N ASN A 149 3.71 2.08 -14.44
CA ASN A 149 4.44 3.19 -13.82
C ASN A 149 4.50 4.40 -14.76
N TYR A 150 4.66 4.18 -16.07
CA TYR A 150 4.58 5.25 -17.06
C TYR A 150 3.21 5.92 -17.10
N VAL A 151 2.13 5.13 -17.16
CA VAL A 151 0.74 5.66 -17.12
C VAL A 151 0.55 6.50 -15.87
N ILE A 152 0.91 5.99 -14.70
CA ILE A 152 0.74 6.70 -13.43
C ILE A 152 1.63 7.95 -13.36
N LYS A 153 2.83 7.91 -13.93
CA LYS A 153 3.70 9.10 -14.04
C LYS A 153 3.06 10.23 -14.82
N GLN A 154 2.32 9.94 -15.90
CA GLN A 154 1.58 10.95 -16.64
C GLN A 154 0.45 11.57 -15.81
N LEU A 155 -0.13 10.80 -14.88
CA LEU A 155 -1.24 11.25 -14.03
C LEU A 155 -0.75 12.07 -12.83
N LEU A 156 0.38 11.69 -12.22
CA LEU A 156 0.93 12.32 -11.02
C LEU A 156 2.04 13.33 -11.28
N GLY A 157 2.56 13.40 -12.51
CA GLY A 157 3.80 14.11 -12.84
C GLY A 157 5.07 13.49 -12.24
N ARG A 158 5.00 12.30 -11.62
CA ARG A 158 6.12 11.61 -10.96
C ARG A 158 6.00 10.10 -11.04
N SER A 159 7.13 9.41 -11.08
CA SER A 159 7.16 7.95 -11.01
C SER A 159 6.77 7.46 -9.62
N LEU A 160 6.13 6.30 -9.55
CA LEU A 160 5.94 5.59 -8.30
C LEU A 160 7.26 4.97 -7.82
N PRO A 161 7.42 4.78 -6.50
CA PRO A 161 8.51 3.97 -5.96
C PRO A 161 8.47 2.53 -6.47
N PHE A 162 9.61 1.86 -6.34
CA PHE A 162 9.75 0.46 -6.71
C PHE A 162 8.70 -0.43 -6.03
N GLY A 163 8.14 -1.37 -6.78
CA GLY A 163 7.14 -2.33 -6.29
C GLY A 163 5.70 -1.83 -6.28
N VAL A 164 5.43 -0.52 -6.19
CA VAL A 164 4.05 0.01 -6.10
C VAL A 164 3.27 -0.21 -7.40
N ALA A 165 3.89 0.01 -8.56
CA ALA A 165 3.25 -0.27 -9.84
C ALA A 165 2.96 -1.78 -10.00
N SER A 166 3.90 -2.65 -9.63
CA SER A 166 3.68 -4.10 -9.62
C SER A 166 2.54 -4.50 -8.66
N PHE A 167 2.44 -3.83 -7.51
CA PHE A 167 1.36 -4.05 -6.55
C PHE A 167 0.01 -3.71 -7.16
N ILE A 168 -0.13 -2.51 -7.73
CA ILE A 168 -1.36 -2.07 -8.40
C ILE A 168 -1.70 -3.02 -9.57
N LEU A 169 -0.70 -3.42 -10.36
CA LEU A 169 -0.88 -4.38 -11.45
C LEU A 169 -1.43 -5.71 -10.93
N GLY A 170 -0.90 -6.20 -9.81
CA GLY A 170 -1.34 -7.42 -9.15
C GLY A 170 -2.79 -7.37 -8.65
N LEU A 171 -3.29 -6.20 -8.22
CA LEU A 171 -4.71 -6.03 -7.85
C LEU A 171 -5.65 -6.38 -9.00
N GLY A 172 -5.23 -6.13 -10.24
CA GLY A 172 -5.99 -6.44 -11.44
C GLY A 172 -7.06 -5.40 -11.78
N ALA A 173 -7.37 -5.30 -13.08
CA ALA A 173 -8.26 -4.27 -13.63
C ALA A 173 -9.70 -4.42 -13.11
N GLY A 174 -10.17 -5.66 -12.96
CA GLY A 174 -11.51 -5.96 -12.47
C GLY A 174 -11.71 -5.50 -11.02
N TRP A 175 -10.69 -5.59 -10.18
CA TRP A 175 -10.76 -5.11 -8.80
C TRP A 175 -10.78 -3.59 -8.74
N LEU A 176 -9.90 -2.90 -9.46
CA LEU A 176 -9.91 -1.44 -9.51
C LEU A 176 -11.25 -0.89 -10.02
N THR A 177 -11.82 -1.56 -11.03
CA THR A 177 -13.13 -1.18 -11.57
C THR A 177 -14.23 -1.41 -10.54
N SER A 178 -14.23 -2.53 -9.82
CA SER A 178 -15.25 -2.82 -8.80
C SER A 178 -15.16 -1.89 -7.60
N GLN A 179 -13.96 -1.43 -7.23
CA GLN A 179 -13.79 -0.47 -6.12
C GLN A 179 -14.00 0.98 -6.53
N ASN A 180 -14.08 1.30 -7.82
CA ASN A 180 -14.22 2.68 -8.25
C ASN A 180 -15.58 3.26 -7.83
N GLU A 181 -16.69 2.55 -8.14
CA GLU A 181 -18.08 2.96 -7.84
C GLU A 181 -18.40 4.45 -8.12
N GLY A 182 -17.68 5.09 -9.06
CA GLY A 182 -17.78 6.52 -9.36
C GLY A 182 -17.00 7.46 -8.42
N ASN A 183 -16.36 6.95 -7.38
CA ASN A 183 -15.66 7.70 -6.32
C ASN A 183 -14.13 7.64 -6.41
N GLY A 184 -13.57 6.81 -7.28
CA GLY A 184 -12.14 6.56 -7.31
C GLY A 184 -11.70 5.48 -6.32
N VAL A 185 -10.40 5.21 -6.29
CA VAL A 185 -9.82 4.14 -5.47
C VAL A 185 -8.67 4.67 -4.63
N LYS A 186 -8.74 4.39 -3.34
CA LYS A 186 -7.62 4.51 -2.42
C LYS A 186 -6.96 3.15 -2.26
N VAL A 187 -5.65 3.10 -2.39
CA VAL A 187 -4.83 1.90 -2.23
C VAL A 187 -3.78 2.16 -1.16
N THR A 188 -3.81 1.38 -0.09
CA THR A 188 -2.75 1.40 0.93
C THR A 188 -1.80 0.23 0.71
N TYR A 189 -0.50 0.49 0.74
CA TYR A 189 0.51 -0.49 0.34
C TYR A 189 1.77 -0.39 1.22
N MET A 190 2.49 -1.51 1.30
CA MET A 190 3.85 -1.57 1.86
C MET A 190 4.87 -1.33 0.74
N LEU A 191 5.95 -0.62 1.06
CA LEU A 191 7.02 -0.29 0.13
C LEU A 191 8.08 -1.40 0.10
N GLY A 192 8.76 -1.61 -1.03
CA GLY A 192 9.86 -2.59 -1.11
C GLY A 192 9.46 -4.06 -0.91
N VAL A 193 8.16 -4.35 -0.83
CA VAL A 193 7.62 -5.72 -0.74
C VAL A 193 7.04 -6.11 -2.10
N PRO A 194 7.30 -7.32 -2.62
CA PRO A 194 6.65 -7.81 -3.82
C PRO A 194 5.11 -7.81 -3.67
N PRO A 195 4.35 -7.77 -4.77
CA PRO A 195 2.89 -7.69 -4.72
C PRO A 195 2.30 -8.85 -3.93
N VAL A 196 1.75 -8.56 -2.76
CA VAL A 196 0.75 -9.43 -2.14
C VAL A 196 -0.59 -8.75 -2.38
N VAL A 197 -1.41 -9.34 -3.23
CA VAL A 197 -2.63 -8.73 -3.74
C VAL A 197 -3.68 -8.65 -2.62
N TRP A 198 -3.72 -7.51 -1.92
CA TRP A 198 -4.70 -7.20 -0.87
C TRP A 198 -6.00 -6.73 -1.49
N VAL A 199 -6.74 -7.67 -2.06
CA VAL A 199 -8.10 -7.40 -2.53
C VAL A 199 -9.01 -7.50 -1.31
N SER A 200 -9.36 -6.35 -0.73
CA SER A 200 -10.57 -6.21 0.08
C SER A 200 -11.75 -5.98 -0.87
N PRO A 201 -12.82 -6.78 -0.79
CA PRO A 201 -14.11 -6.34 -1.33
C PRO A 201 -15.22 -6.44 -0.28
N GLN A 202 -16.18 -5.53 -0.46
CA GLN A 202 -17.37 -5.19 0.34
C GLN A 202 -18.21 -6.38 0.82
#